data_AF-A0A7G9WIF3-F1
#
_entry.id   AF-A0A7G9WIF3-F1
#
_cell.length_a   1.000
_cell.length_b   1.000
_cell.length_c   1.000
_cell.angle_alpha   90.00
_cell.angle_beta   90.00
_cell.angle_gamma   90.00
#
_symmetry.space_group_name_H-M   'P 1'
#
loop_
_entity.id
_entity.type
_entity.pdbx_description
1 polymer ?
#
loop_
_entity_poly.entity_id
_entity_poly.type
_entity_poly.pdbx_seq_one_letter_code
_entity_poly.pdbx_strand_id
1 'polypeptide(L)' 'MSTELKHFTISVTPDLEIQLNTAKKEKYCKNTHNEMIRDLISRGLIARKKGTSTK' A
#
# COMPACT_ATOMS: atom_id res chain seq x y z
N MET A 1 -9.81 16.16 -16.50
CA MET A 1 -10.59 14.93 -16.30
C MET A 1 -10.26 14.40 -14.90
N SER A 2 -11.13 14.71 -13.93
CA SER A 2 -10.88 14.50 -12.50
C SER A 2 -10.70 13.02 -12.19
N THR A 3 -9.48 12.58 -11.92
CA THR A 3 -9.25 11.32 -11.22
C THR A 3 -9.88 11.45 -9.84
N GLU A 4 -10.97 10.73 -9.59
CA GLU A 4 -11.68 10.69 -8.30
C GLU A 4 -10.80 10.05 -7.22
N LEU A 5 -9.81 10.80 -6.75
CA LEU A 5 -8.94 10.40 -5.66
C LEU A 5 -9.72 10.51 -4.35
N LYS A 6 -9.94 9.36 -3.69
CA LYS A 6 -10.51 9.32 -2.34
C LYS A 6 -9.40 9.42 -1.31
N HIS A 7 -9.52 10.38 -0.39
CA HIS A 7 -8.65 10.51 0.76
C HIS A 7 -9.14 9.60 1.89
N PHE A 8 -8.23 8.81 2.45
CA PHE A 8 -8.48 7.96 3.60
C PHE A 8 -7.49 8.33 4.70
N THR A 9 -8.02 8.57 5.90
CA THR A 9 -7.21 8.66 7.11
C THR A 9 -7.33 7.31 7.81
N ILE A 10 -6.20 6.65 8.01
CA ILE A 10 -6.16 5.36 8.71
C ILE A 10 -5.25 5.50 9.94
N SER A 11 -5.70 4.96 11.06
CA SER A 11 -4.85 4.79 12.23
C SER A 11 -4.10 3.48 12.09
N VAL A 12 -2.77 3.54 12.16
CA VAL A 12 -1.89 2.37 12.14
C VAL A 12 -1.16 2.25 13.45
N THR A 13 -0.75 1.04 13.82
CA THR A 13 0.11 0.84 14.98
C THR A 13 1.52 1.38 14.70
N PRO A 14 2.26 1.82 15.72
CA PRO A 14 3.63 2.31 15.56
C PRO A 14 4.56 1.26 14.92
N ASP A 15 4.36 -0.02 15.26
CA ASP A 15 5.10 -1.13 14.66
C ASP A 15 4.89 -1.23 13.15
N LEU A 16 3.63 -1.08 12.69
CA LEU A 16 3.31 -1.10 11.27
C LEU A 16 3.91 0.11 10.55
N GLU A 17 3.95 1.29 11.18
CA GLU A 17 4.61 2.46 10.64
C GLU A 17 6.13 2.24 10.45
N ILE A 18 6.79 1.57 11.39
CA ILE A 18 8.21 1.22 11.28
C ILE A 18 8.45 0.25 10.10
N GLN A 19 7.58 -0.76 9.96
CA GLN A 19 7.65 -1.70 8.83
C GLN A 19 7.43 -0.98 7.50
N LEU A 20 6.46 -0.06 7.42
CA LEU A 20 6.20 0.77 6.23
C LEU A 20 7.39 1.67 5.90
N ASN A 21 8.01 2.31 6.89
CA ASN A 21 9.20 3.14 6.67
C ASN A 21 10.43 2.33 6.21
N THR A 22 10.59 1.11 6.71
CA THR A 22 11.64 0.19 6.29
C THR A 22 11.43 -0.24 4.84
N ALA A 23 10.22 -0.71 4.51
CA ALA A 23 9.84 -1.07 3.14
C ALA A 23 9.99 0.10 2.16
N LYS A 24 9.71 1.34 2.62
CA LYS A 24 9.91 2.55 1.84
C LYS A 24 11.38 2.75 1.46
N LYS A 25 12.29 2.62 2.41
CA LYS A 25 13.73 2.77 2.18
C LYS A 25 14.27 1.71 1.22
N GLU A 26 13.81 0.46 1.35
CA GLU A 26 14.32 -0.66 0.56
C GLU A 26 13.79 -0.68 -0.88
N LYS A 27 12.51 -0.35 -1.11
CA LYS A 27 11.86 -0.52 -2.43
C LYS A 27 11.35 0.75 -3.07
N TYR A 28 11.11 1.81 -2.29
CA TYR A 28 10.43 3.03 -2.74
C TYR A 28 11.28 4.28 -2.50
N CYS A 29 12.61 4.14 -2.51
CA CYS A 29 13.57 5.18 -2.14
C CYS A 29 13.39 6.52 -2.91
N LYS A 30 12.67 6.53 -4.04
CA LYS A 30 12.34 7.72 -4.85
C LYS A 30 10.85 8.11 -4.84
N ASN A 31 9.96 7.30 -4.25
CA ASN A 31 8.52 7.52 -4.31
C ASN A 31 7.96 8.10 -3.00
N THR A 32 6.84 8.83 -3.11
CA THR A 32 6.15 9.39 -1.94
C THR A 32 5.48 8.28 -1.12
N HIS A 33 5.22 8.56 0.16
CA HIS A 33 4.55 7.60 1.05
C HIS A 33 3.18 7.17 0.48
N ASN A 34 2.43 8.09 -0.14
CA ASN A 34 1.14 7.80 -0.77
C ASN A 34 1.27 6.82 -1.95
N GLU A 35 2.31 6.96 -2.77
CA GLU A 35 2.54 6.05 -3.91
C GLU A 35 2.90 4.65 -3.42
N MET A 36 3.69 4.54 -2.35
CA MET A 36 3.96 3.25 -1.71
C MET A 36 2.67 2.61 -1.17
N ILE A 37 1.85 3.35 -0.43
CA ILE A 37 0.59 2.82 0.11
C ILE A 37 -0.36 2.38 -1.00
N ARG A 38 -0.47 3.14 -2.10
CA ARG A 38 -1.26 2.75 -3.28
C ARG A 38 -0.76 1.45 -3.90
N ASP A 39 0.55 1.30 -4.05
CA ASP A 39 1.15 0.09 -4.63
C ASP A 39 0.97 -1.13 -3.69
N LEU A 40 1.14 -0.95 -2.38
CA LEU A 40 0.91 -2.00 -1.38
C LEU A 40 -0.55 -2.46 -1.37
N ILE A 41 -1.51 -1.53 -1.40
CA ILE A 41 -2.94 -1.86 -1.49
C ILE A 41 -3.22 -2.59 -2.80
N SER A 42 -2.69 -2.12 -3.93
CA SER A 42 -2.90 -2.75 -5.24
C SER A 42 -2.33 -4.16 -5.29
N ARG A 43 -1.11 -4.37 -4.79
CA ARG A 43 -0.49 -5.70 -4.67
C ARG A 43 -1.28 -6.61 -3.76
N GLY A 44 -1.76 -6.12 -2.62
CA GLY A 44 -2.61 -6.87 -1.70
C GLY A 44 -3.93 -7.31 -2.34
N LEU A 45 -4.58 -6.42 -3.10
CA LEU A 45 -5.80 -6.74 -3.84
C LEU A 45 -5.55 -7.76 -4.96
N ILE A 46 -4.45 -7.63 -5.70
CA ILE A 46 -4.07 -8.59 -6.75
C ILE A 46 -3.74 -9.95 -6.15
N ALA A 47 -2.97 -10.00 -5.05
CA ALA A 47 -2.63 -11.23 -4.35
C ALA A 47 -3.90 -11.94 -3.82
N ARG A 48 -4.83 -11.18 -3.24
CA ARG A 48 -6.11 -11.71 -2.75
C ARG A 48 -6.99 -12.22 -3.90
N LYS A 49 -7.03 -11.53 -5.04
CA LYS A 49 -7.77 -11.99 -6.24
C LYS A 49 -7.14 -13.23 -6.88
N LYS A 50 -5.80 -13.38 -6.81
CA LYS A 50 -5.11 -14.61 -7.21
C LYS A 50 -5.37 -15.77 -6.24
N GLY A 51 -5.56 -15.48 -4.95
CA GLY A 51 -5.86 -16.47 -3.91
C GLY A 51 -7.30 -17.00 -3.92
N THR A 52 -8.26 -16.33 -4.57
CA THR A 52 -9.65 -16.82 -4.69
C THR A 52 -9.86 -17.86 -5.81
N SER A 53 -8.79 -18.43 -6.36
CA SER A 53 -8.85 -19.62 -7.22
C SER A 53 -8.14 -20.80 -6.54
N THR A 54 -8.57 -21.13 -5.34
CA THR A 54 -8.44 -22.51 -4.85
C THR A 54 -9.79 -22.89 -4.27
N LYS A 55 -10.38 -23.91 -4.89
CA LYS A 55 -11.61 -24.61 -4.53
C LYS A 55 -11.65 -25.01 -3.06
#